data_AF-A0A7C5PRG0-F1
#
_entry.id   AF-A0A7C5PRG0-F1
#
_cell.length_a   1.000
_cell.length_b   1.000
_cell.length_c   1.000
_cell.angle_alpha   90.00
_cell.angle_beta   90.00
_cell.angle_gamma   90.00
#
_symmetry.space_group_name_H-M   'P 1'
#
loop_
_entity.id
_entity.type
_entity.pdbx_description
1 polymer ?
#
loop_
_entity_poly.entity_id
_entity_poly.type
_entity_poly.pdbx_seq_one_letter_code
_entity_poly.pdbx_strand_id
1 'polypeptide(L)'
;MKSSSKKKLPKAQRLAKNNKDLETLFRHLDNIEIKLDDEELEVTATGPDQSTPYASGNMSYSQSFDLEDHPDLRKAVRKLVDALHIALAEPDEDYDPDRCDRCVKADCCRFPRIHLTETERLRILDHLGLEDNERNNKKYFRPDDDLGGFYKTVFRQVDGHCVFLKKSGPLMRCSIYEVRPQVCRDFDAGYCEEATQLL
;
A
#
# COMPACT_ATOMS: atom_id res chain seq x y z
N MET A 1 -28.44 2.98 -42.15
CA MET A 1 -27.76 1.79 -41.60
C MET A 1 -26.43 2.24 -41.00
N LYS A 2 -26.33 2.37 -39.67
CA LYS A 2 -25.09 2.78 -39.00
C LYS A 2 -24.21 1.54 -38.82
N SER A 3 -23.08 1.52 -39.54
CA SER A 3 -22.00 0.55 -39.39
C SER A 3 -21.44 0.64 -37.96
N SER A 4 -21.71 -0.38 -37.16
CA SER A 4 -21.20 -0.48 -35.79
C SER A 4 -19.75 -0.95 -35.85
N SER A 5 -18.82 -0.02 -35.64
CA SER A 5 -17.39 -0.28 -35.61
C SER A 5 -17.06 -1.20 -34.43
N LYS A 6 -16.75 -2.47 -34.72
CA LYS A 6 -16.38 -3.47 -33.72
C LYS A 6 -15.07 -3.04 -33.05
N LYS A 7 -15.16 -2.45 -31.85
CA LYS A 7 -13.99 -2.22 -30.99
C LYS A 7 -13.28 -3.56 -30.78
N LYS A 8 -12.00 -3.62 -31.18
CA LYS A 8 -11.16 -4.81 -30.97
C LYS A 8 -10.99 -4.99 -29.46
N LEU A 9 -11.38 -6.17 -28.96
CA LEU A 9 -11.20 -6.54 -27.55
C LEU A 9 -9.70 -6.51 -27.19
N PRO A 10 -9.33 -6.06 -25.97
CA PRO A 10 -7.98 -6.16 -25.44
C PRO A 10 -7.37 -7.57 -25.57
N LYS A 11 -6.05 -7.65 -25.70
CA LYS A 11 -5.30 -8.90 -25.96
C LYS A 11 -5.61 -10.01 -24.93
N ALA A 12 -5.75 -9.66 -23.66
CA ALA A 12 -6.14 -10.59 -22.58
C ALA A 12 -7.56 -11.18 -22.80
N GLN A 13 -8.53 -10.37 -23.20
CA GLN A 13 -9.87 -10.84 -23.55
C GLN A 13 -9.89 -11.71 -24.82
N ARG A 14 -8.96 -11.50 -25.76
CA ARG A 14 -8.80 -12.39 -26.93
C ARG A 14 -8.16 -13.73 -26.56
N LEU A 15 -7.25 -13.75 -25.58
CA LEU A 15 -6.64 -14.96 -25.05
C LEU A 15 -7.64 -15.79 -24.25
N ALA A 16 -8.42 -15.16 -23.37
CA ALA A 16 -9.50 -15.81 -22.63
C ALA A 16 -10.61 -16.34 -23.54
N LYS A 17 -10.99 -15.59 -24.58
CA LYS A 17 -12.02 -16.02 -25.55
C LYS A 17 -11.67 -17.30 -26.31
N ASN A 18 -10.39 -17.63 -26.43
CA ASN A 18 -9.92 -18.82 -27.13
C ASN A 18 -9.47 -19.95 -26.19
N ASN A 19 -9.56 -19.75 -24.87
CA ASN A 19 -9.21 -20.74 -23.86
C ASN A 19 -10.41 -20.88 -22.91
N LYS A 20 -11.22 -21.92 -23.12
CA LYS A 20 -12.44 -22.20 -22.34
C LYS A 20 -12.15 -22.29 -20.83
N ASP A 21 -10.96 -22.74 -20.46
CA ASP A 21 -10.57 -22.88 -19.05
C ASP A 21 -10.33 -21.51 -18.43
N LEU A 22 -9.65 -20.59 -19.13
CA LEU A 22 -9.49 -19.20 -18.70
C LEU A 22 -10.81 -18.43 -18.67
N GLU A 23 -11.69 -18.60 -19.67
CA GLU A 23 -13.02 -17.98 -19.64
C GLU A 23 -13.85 -18.45 -18.44
N THR A 24 -13.75 -19.74 -18.09
CA THR A 24 -14.43 -20.31 -16.93
C THR A 24 -13.82 -19.79 -15.62
N LEU A 25 -12.49 -19.68 -15.55
CA LEU A 25 -11.77 -19.18 -14.37
C LEU A 25 -12.12 -17.72 -14.08
N PHE A 26 -12.23 -16.87 -15.10
CA PHE A 26 -12.67 -15.48 -14.95
C PHE A 26 -14.16 -15.32 -14.56
N ARG A 27 -15.03 -16.27 -14.89
CA ARG A 27 -16.45 -16.25 -14.44
C ARG A 27 -16.61 -16.55 -12.95
N HIS A 28 -15.60 -17.17 -12.37
CA HIS A 28 -15.60 -17.69 -11.01
C HIS A 28 -14.56 -16.99 -10.13
N LEU A 29 -14.06 -15.83 -10.57
CA LEU A 29 -13.17 -14.98 -9.79
C LEU A 29 -13.90 -14.55 -8.50
N ASP A 30 -13.29 -14.87 -7.37
CA ASP A 30 -13.88 -14.67 -6.05
C ASP A 30 -13.18 -13.53 -5.32
N ASN A 31 -11.85 -13.63 -5.21
CA ASN A 31 -11.03 -12.66 -4.50
C ASN A 31 -9.80 -12.26 -5.32
N ILE A 32 -9.45 -10.98 -5.23
CA ILE A 32 -8.15 -10.46 -5.65
C ILE A 32 -7.54 -9.79 -4.42
N GLU A 33 -6.38 -10.28 -4.01
CA GLU A 33 -5.56 -9.68 -2.96
C GLU A 33 -4.33 -9.05 -3.58
N ILE A 34 -4.04 -7.80 -3.22
CA ILE A 34 -2.91 -7.03 -3.75
C ILE A 34 -2.01 -6.67 -2.57
N LYS A 35 -0.83 -7.29 -2.50
CA LYS A 35 0.18 -7.01 -1.48
C LYS A 35 1.10 -5.93 -2.04
N LEU A 36 0.78 -4.66 -1.74
CA LEU A 36 1.49 -3.51 -2.31
C LEU A 36 2.97 -3.46 -1.93
N ASP A 37 3.31 -3.88 -0.71
CA ASP A 37 4.69 -3.85 -0.22
C ASP A 37 5.59 -4.88 -0.90
N ASP A 38 5.03 -6.06 -1.19
CA ASP A 38 5.73 -7.20 -1.79
C ASP A 38 5.59 -7.23 -3.33
N GLU A 39 4.89 -6.25 -3.91
CA GLU A 39 4.52 -6.22 -5.34
C GLU A 39 3.90 -7.55 -5.84
N GLU A 40 3.06 -8.17 -5.01
CA GLU A 40 2.44 -9.46 -5.31
C GLU A 40 0.94 -9.33 -5.54
N LEU A 41 0.42 -10.01 -6.56
CA LEU A 41 -1.00 -10.15 -6.83
C LEU A 41 -1.43 -11.60 -6.61
N GLU A 42 -2.34 -11.84 -5.68
CA GLU A 42 -2.94 -13.14 -5.47
C GLU A 42 -4.38 -13.16 -5.99
N VAL A 43 -4.69 -14.13 -6.84
CA VAL A 43 -5.98 -14.30 -7.48
C VAL A 43 -6.57 -15.62 -7.06
N THR A 44 -7.71 -15.56 -6.37
CA THR A 44 -8.48 -16.75 -5.97
C THR A 44 -9.78 -16.84 -6.76
N ALA A 45 -10.08 -18.02 -7.27
CA ALA A 45 -11.31 -18.33 -7.99
C ALA A 45 -11.91 -19.64 -7.48
N THR A 46 -13.24 -19.70 -7.41
CA THR A 46 -13.97 -20.88 -6.94
C THR A 46 -14.97 -21.33 -8.00
N GLY A 47 -14.71 -22.46 -8.66
CA GLY A 47 -15.50 -22.97 -9.77
C GLY A 47 -15.98 -24.41 -9.57
N PRO A 48 -16.91 -24.91 -10.39
CA PRO A 48 -17.34 -26.31 -10.33
C PRO A 48 -16.16 -27.23 -10.66
N ASP A 49 -15.97 -28.28 -9.87
CA ASP A 49 -14.96 -29.30 -10.12
C ASP A 49 -15.32 -30.12 -11.37
N GLN A 50 -14.59 -29.90 -12.46
CA GLN A 50 -14.78 -30.61 -13.73
C GLN A 50 -13.95 -31.90 -13.83
N SER A 51 -13.21 -32.28 -12.78
CA SER A 51 -12.44 -33.53 -12.77
C SER A 51 -13.32 -34.77 -12.71
N THR A 52 -14.62 -34.62 -12.37
CA THR A 52 -15.59 -35.73 -12.33
C THR A 52 -16.81 -35.47 -13.23
N PRO A 53 -17.37 -36.51 -13.89
CA PRO A 53 -18.55 -36.36 -14.77
C PRO A 53 -19.83 -35.90 -14.06
N TYR A 54 -19.85 -35.98 -12.73
CA TYR A 54 -20.96 -35.60 -11.86
C TYR A 54 -20.44 -34.56 -10.87
N ALA A 55 -20.10 -33.37 -11.36
CA ALA A 55 -19.55 -32.26 -10.56
C ALA A 55 -20.42 -32.02 -9.31
N SER A 56 -20.03 -32.61 -8.18
CA SER A 56 -20.73 -32.49 -6.89
C SER A 56 -19.99 -31.59 -5.91
N GLY A 57 -18.92 -30.92 -6.35
CA GLY A 57 -18.09 -30.07 -5.51
C GLY A 57 -17.60 -28.82 -6.26
N ASN A 58 -17.24 -27.80 -5.48
CA ASN A 58 -16.50 -26.65 -5.98
C ASN A 58 -15.00 -26.91 -5.75
N MET A 59 -14.18 -26.51 -6.71
CA MET A 59 -12.73 -26.47 -6.59
C MET A 59 -12.28 -25.02 -6.44
N SER A 60 -11.40 -24.77 -5.48
CA SER A 60 -10.72 -23.48 -5.34
C SER A 60 -9.40 -23.52 -6.11
N TYR A 61 -9.12 -22.42 -6.81
CA TYR A 61 -7.88 -22.15 -7.51
C TYR A 61 -7.29 -20.88 -6.92
N SER A 62 -6.05 -20.94 -6.44
CA SER A 62 -5.26 -19.76 -6.09
C SER A 62 -4.01 -19.71 -6.96
N GLN A 63 -3.72 -18.53 -7.49
CA GLN A 63 -2.48 -18.24 -8.20
C GLN A 63 -1.92 -16.91 -7.73
N SER A 64 -0.64 -16.92 -7.37
CA SER A 64 0.14 -15.72 -7.06
C SER A 64 0.98 -15.30 -8.27
N PHE A 65 1.10 -13.99 -8.46
CA PHE A 65 1.87 -13.34 -9.51
C PHE A 65 2.80 -12.30 -8.89
N ASP A 66 4.10 -12.46 -9.14
CA ASP A 66 5.09 -11.41 -8.90
C ASP A 66 4.91 -10.33 -9.99
N LEU A 67 4.62 -9.09 -9.59
CA LEU A 67 4.34 -8.01 -10.52
C LEU A 67 5.60 -7.48 -11.22
N GLU A 68 6.80 -7.71 -10.65
CA GLU A 68 8.06 -7.34 -11.31
C GLU A 68 8.24 -8.11 -12.63
N ASP A 69 7.87 -9.39 -12.63
CA ASP A 69 7.92 -10.28 -13.79
C ASP A 69 6.82 -9.99 -14.82
N HIS A 70 5.84 -9.15 -14.48
CA HIS A 70 4.63 -8.92 -15.26
C HIS A 70 4.32 -7.42 -15.45
N PRO A 71 5.09 -6.67 -16.27
CA PRO A 71 4.99 -5.21 -16.35
C PRO A 71 3.63 -4.68 -16.85
N ASP A 72 2.96 -5.42 -17.74
CA ASP A 72 1.61 -5.07 -18.19
C ASP A 72 0.57 -5.23 -17.07
N LEU A 73 0.75 -6.25 -16.22
CA LEU A 73 -0.11 -6.52 -15.07
C LEU A 73 0.17 -5.50 -13.96
N ARG A 74 1.45 -5.24 -13.63
CA ARG A 74 1.90 -4.18 -12.72
C ARG A 74 1.23 -2.83 -13.06
N LYS A 75 1.25 -2.46 -14.34
CA LYS A 75 0.60 -1.23 -14.83
C LYS A 75 -0.92 -1.22 -14.65
N ALA A 76 -1.58 -2.37 -14.77
CA ALA A 76 -3.02 -2.49 -14.57
C ALA A 76 -3.39 -2.41 -13.09
N VAL A 77 -2.64 -3.14 -12.24
CA VAL A 77 -2.77 -3.09 -10.77
C VAL A 77 -2.59 -1.66 -10.28
N ARG A 78 -1.55 -0.96 -10.73
CA ARG A 78 -1.32 0.46 -10.39
C ARG A 78 -2.55 1.32 -10.66
N LYS A 79 -3.16 1.22 -11.85
CA LYS A 79 -4.38 1.98 -12.18
C LYS A 79 -5.57 1.63 -11.28
N LEU A 80 -5.68 0.38 -10.85
CA LEU A 80 -6.72 -0.06 -9.94
C LEU A 80 -6.50 0.55 -8.56
N VAL A 81 -5.27 0.48 -8.04
CA VAL A 81 -4.87 1.11 -6.77
C VAL A 81 -5.15 2.61 -6.81
N ASP A 82 -4.79 3.30 -7.89
CA ASP A 82 -5.08 4.72 -8.07
C ASP A 82 -6.59 5.03 -7.96
N ALA A 83 -7.42 4.22 -8.61
CA ALA A 83 -8.87 4.40 -8.59
C ALA A 83 -9.47 4.11 -7.21
N LEU A 84 -8.97 3.08 -6.51
CA LEU A 84 -9.39 2.73 -5.15
C LEU A 84 -8.99 3.81 -4.15
N HIS A 85 -7.79 4.36 -4.26
CA HIS A 85 -7.34 5.45 -3.39
C HIS A 85 -8.29 6.65 -3.48
N ILE A 86 -8.75 7.01 -4.67
CA ILE A 86 -9.72 8.09 -4.87
C ILE A 86 -11.09 7.72 -4.27
N ALA A 87 -11.55 6.49 -4.48
CA ALA A 87 -12.86 6.05 -4.02
C ALA A 87 -12.96 5.86 -2.50
N LEU A 88 -11.85 5.57 -1.83
CA LEU A 88 -11.76 5.31 -0.40
C LEU A 88 -11.17 6.49 0.39
N ALA A 89 -11.01 7.66 -0.24
CA ALA A 89 -10.42 8.84 0.39
C ALA A 89 -11.32 9.52 1.46
N GLU A 90 -12.42 8.88 1.86
CA GLU A 90 -13.28 9.41 2.92
C GLU A 90 -12.67 9.09 4.30
N PRO A 91 -12.54 10.10 5.18
CA PRO A 91 -12.02 9.87 6.53
C PRO A 91 -13.02 9.08 7.37
N ASP A 92 -12.50 8.11 8.15
CA ASP A 92 -13.28 7.31 9.10
C ASP A 92 -13.81 8.19 10.24
N GLU A 93 -15.11 8.12 10.51
CA GLU A 93 -15.79 8.92 11.54
C GLU A 93 -15.35 8.55 12.98
N ASP A 94 -14.89 7.32 13.19
CA ASP A 94 -14.44 6.81 14.49
C ASP A 94 -12.93 7.00 14.73
N TYR A 95 -12.23 7.72 13.84
CA TYR A 95 -10.79 7.92 13.87
C TYR A 95 -10.30 8.84 15.02
N ASP A 96 -9.35 8.36 15.85
CA ASP A 96 -8.69 9.11 16.95
C ASP A 96 -7.19 9.36 16.65
N PRO A 97 -6.81 10.50 16.02
CA PRO A 97 -5.45 10.77 15.57
C PRO A 97 -4.39 11.03 16.66
N ASP A 98 -4.81 11.23 17.91
CA ASP A 98 -4.04 12.04 18.85
C ASP A 98 -3.38 11.25 19.97
N ARG A 99 -2.84 10.05 19.66
CA ARG A 99 -2.12 9.23 20.67
C ARG A 99 -0.65 9.02 20.41
N CYS A 100 -0.05 9.65 19.41
CA CYS A 100 1.38 9.47 19.14
C CYS A 100 2.25 9.91 20.34
N ASP A 101 1.85 10.98 21.03
CA ASP A 101 2.44 11.48 22.27
C ASP A 101 2.08 10.66 23.53
N ARG A 102 1.02 9.84 23.47
CA ARG A 102 0.57 8.93 24.54
C ARG A 102 1.08 7.51 24.39
N CYS A 103 1.56 7.12 23.20
CA CYS A 103 2.06 5.77 22.96
C CYS A 103 3.45 5.58 23.61
N VAL A 104 3.59 4.56 24.47
CA VAL A 104 4.83 4.32 25.23
C VAL A 104 5.97 3.92 24.29
N LYS A 105 5.69 2.96 23.41
CA LYS A 105 6.68 2.35 22.50
C LYS A 105 6.80 3.07 21.16
N ALA A 106 5.82 3.92 20.82
CA ALA A 106 5.69 4.56 19.52
C ALA A 106 5.81 3.53 18.37
N ASP A 107 5.02 2.46 18.43
CA ASP A 107 5.12 1.31 17.53
C ASP A 107 5.00 1.71 16.05
N CYS A 108 4.24 2.76 15.76
CA CYS A 108 4.12 3.32 14.42
C CYS A 108 5.44 3.82 13.83
N CYS A 109 6.40 4.20 14.66
CA CYS A 109 7.72 4.62 14.20
C CYS A 109 8.62 3.43 13.83
N ARG A 110 8.16 2.19 14.01
CA ARG A 110 8.89 0.96 13.66
C ARG A 110 8.43 0.35 12.34
N PHE A 111 7.37 0.88 11.71
CA PHE A 111 7.00 0.46 10.36
C PHE A 111 8.13 0.74 9.37
N PRO A 112 8.49 -0.23 8.52
CA PRO A 112 9.68 -0.14 7.69
C PRO A 112 9.57 0.93 6.59
N ARG A 113 8.36 1.16 6.06
CA ARG A 113 8.07 2.09 4.97
C ARG A 113 7.08 3.17 5.42
N ILE A 114 7.59 4.32 5.85
CA ILE A 114 6.77 5.51 6.15
C ILE A 114 6.92 6.47 4.97
N HIS A 115 5.90 6.50 4.11
CA HIS A 115 5.88 7.28 2.89
C HIS A 115 5.76 8.79 3.13
N LEU A 116 6.36 9.57 2.22
CA LEU A 116 6.38 11.03 2.27
C LEU A 116 6.05 11.60 0.90
N THR A 117 5.18 12.60 0.87
CA THR A 117 5.09 13.49 -0.27
C THR A 117 6.33 14.39 -0.33
N GLU A 118 6.60 14.95 -1.51
CA GLU A 118 7.71 15.88 -1.69
C GLU A 118 7.55 17.15 -0.84
N THR A 119 6.32 17.67 -0.74
CA THR A 119 6.00 18.83 0.10
C THR A 119 6.30 18.56 1.58
N GLU A 120 5.99 17.37 2.08
CA GLU A 120 6.30 16.99 3.46
C GLU A 120 7.80 16.83 3.70
N ARG A 121 8.52 16.20 2.77
CA ARG A 121 9.99 16.06 2.82
C ARG A 121 10.64 17.43 2.98
N LEU A 122 10.24 18.41 2.14
CA LEU A 122 10.74 19.77 2.19
C LEU A 122 10.38 20.49 3.50
N ARG A 123 9.13 20.36 3.97
CA ARG A 123 8.68 20.93 5.26
C ARG A 123 9.50 20.41 6.44
N ILE A 124 9.89 19.14 6.41
CA ILE A 124 10.72 18.53 7.45
C ILE A 124 12.14 19.09 7.42
N LEU A 125 12.75 19.26 6.24
CA LEU A 125 14.08 19.86 6.12
C LEU A 125 14.08 21.32 6.60
N ASP A 126 13.07 22.10 6.22
CA ASP A 126 12.88 23.47 6.67
C ASP A 126 12.76 23.56 8.20
N HIS A 127 11.93 22.70 8.82
CA HIS A 127 11.80 22.62 10.27
C HIS A 127 13.12 22.29 10.98
N LEU A 128 13.99 21.50 10.36
CA LEU A 128 15.31 21.15 10.88
C LEU A 128 16.36 22.25 10.65
N GLY A 129 16.02 23.32 9.91
CA GLY A 129 16.95 24.36 9.50
C GLY A 129 18.01 23.85 8.52
N LEU A 130 17.65 22.88 7.67
CA LEU A 130 18.57 22.20 6.76
C LEU A 130 18.24 22.53 5.30
N GLU A 131 19.29 22.76 4.51
CA GLU A 131 19.15 22.90 3.06
C GLU A 131 18.75 21.58 2.39
N ASP A 132 18.00 21.70 1.29
CA ASP A 132 17.68 20.59 0.42
C ASP A 132 18.88 20.20 -0.47
N ASN A 133 19.71 19.30 0.06
CA ASN A 133 20.86 18.76 -0.65
C ASN A 133 21.01 17.25 -0.44
N GLU A 134 21.82 16.61 -1.28
CA GLU A 134 21.97 15.15 -1.29
C GLU A 134 22.39 14.58 0.08
N ARG A 135 23.28 15.28 0.80
CA ARG A 135 23.77 14.86 2.11
C ARG A 135 22.64 14.80 3.14
N ASN A 136 21.85 15.86 3.23
CA ASN A 136 20.73 15.94 4.17
C ASN A 136 19.62 14.96 3.80
N ASN A 137 19.35 14.81 2.50
CA ASN A 137 18.39 13.83 2.01
C ASN A 137 18.76 12.41 2.40
N LYS A 138 19.99 11.97 2.10
CA LYS A 138 20.48 10.64 2.47
C LYS A 138 20.48 10.40 3.97
N LYS A 139 20.59 11.46 4.79
CA LYS A 139 20.60 11.34 6.25
C LYS A 139 19.23 10.95 6.81
N TYR A 140 18.14 11.49 6.25
CA TYR A 140 16.80 11.33 6.83
C TYR A 140 15.82 10.54 5.98
N PHE A 141 16.11 10.39 4.69
CA PHE A 141 15.18 9.81 3.72
C PHE A 141 15.86 8.72 2.89
N ARG A 142 15.05 7.89 2.26
CA ARG A 142 15.46 6.93 1.24
C ARG A 142 14.53 7.03 0.05
N PRO A 143 15.03 6.84 -1.19
CA PRO A 143 14.15 6.67 -2.33
C PRO A 143 13.30 5.41 -2.14
N ASP A 144 12.12 5.41 -2.71
CA ASP A 144 11.20 4.29 -2.71
C ASP A 144 10.56 4.13 -4.09
N ASP A 145 10.29 2.88 -4.48
CA ASP A 145 9.55 2.55 -5.70
C ASP A 145 8.18 2.02 -5.29
N ASP A 146 7.33 2.91 -4.78
CA ASP A 146 5.94 2.59 -4.49
C ASP A 146 5.23 2.16 -5.79
N LEU A 147 4.48 1.06 -5.73
CA LEU A 147 3.73 0.52 -6.86
C LEU A 147 2.73 1.54 -7.43
N GLY A 148 2.10 2.35 -6.58
CA GLY A 148 1.25 3.48 -6.98
C GLY A 148 2.04 4.64 -7.60
N GLY A 149 3.32 4.75 -7.23
CA GLY A 149 4.23 5.85 -7.53
C GLY A 149 3.73 7.19 -7.03
N PHE A 150 2.87 7.19 -6.01
CA PHE A 150 2.41 8.38 -5.30
C PHE A 150 3.53 8.93 -4.41
N TYR A 151 4.33 8.01 -3.88
CA TYR A 151 5.43 8.31 -2.99
C TYR A 151 6.74 7.92 -3.65
N LYS A 152 7.71 8.84 -3.58
CA LYS A 152 9.07 8.61 -4.12
C LYS A 152 10.10 8.44 -3.01
N THR A 153 9.67 8.70 -1.79
CA THR A 153 10.54 8.89 -0.64
C THR A 153 9.88 8.32 0.59
N VAL A 154 10.66 7.59 1.37
CA VAL A 154 10.29 7.13 2.72
C VAL A 154 11.25 7.68 3.76
N PHE A 155 10.85 7.65 5.03
CA PHE A 155 11.81 7.88 6.10
C PHE A 155 12.92 6.84 6.12
N ARG A 156 14.13 7.29 6.44
CA ARG A 156 15.23 6.41 6.75
C ARG A 156 14.98 5.73 8.10
N GLN A 157 15.13 4.42 8.11
CA GLN A 157 15.21 3.62 9.33
C GLN A 157 16.65 3.56 9.84
N VAL A 158 16.84 3.63 11.16
CA VAL A 158 18.08 3.42 11.90
C VAL A 158 17.77 2.44 13.03
N ASP A 159 18.48 1.31 13.11
CA ASP A 159 18.26 0.29 14.14
C ASP A 159 16.78 -0.15 14.30
N GLY A 160 16.11 -0.37 13.15
CA GLY A 160 14.72 -0.86 13.10
C GLY A 160 13.66 0.15 13.54
N HIS A 161 13.99 1.45 13.59
CA HIS A 161 13.01 2.51 13.86
C HIS A 161 13.31 3.79 13.05
N CYS A 162 12.29 4.63 12.89
CA CYS A 162 12.37 5.89 12.18
C CYS A 162 13.49 6.77 12.75
N VAL A 163 14.30 7.38 11.88
CA VAL A 163 15.43 8.25 12.24
C VAL A 163 15.07 9.39 13.20
N PHE A 164 13.80 9.81 13.21
CA PHE A 164 13.27 10.88 14.06
C PHE A 164 12.75 10.41 15.41
N LEU A 165 12.68 9.10 15.67
CA LEU A 165 12.32 8.59 16.98
C LEU A 165 13.50 8.80 17.96
N LYS A 166 13.21 9.41 19.11
CA LYS A 166 14.19 9.71 20.17
C LYS A 166 13.66 9.29 21.53
N LYS A 167 14.58 8.94 22.42
CA LYS A 167 14.24 8.70 23.82
C LYS A 167 13.96 10.02 24.53
N SER A 168 12.84 10.10 25.23
CA SER A 168 12.44 11.22 26.09
C SER A 168 12.02 10.64 27.46
N GLY A 169 12.97 10.61 28.40
CA GLY A 169 12.77 9.95 29.69
C GLY A 169 12.50 8.44 29.53
N PRO A 170 11.40 7.90 30.08
CA PRO A 170 11.01 6.51 29.90
C PRO A 170 10.30 6.23 28.56
N LEU A 171 10.01 7.27 27.78
CA LEU A 171 9.14 7.20 26.60
C LEU A 171 9.94 7.41 25.31
N MET A 172 9.38 6.96 24.19
CA MET A 172 9.93 7.23 22.85
C MET A 172 9.08 8.30 22.15
N ARG A 173 9.69 9.37 21.66
CA ARG A 173 9.00 10.53 21.09
C ARG A 173 9.59 10.93 19.75
N CYS A 174 8.73 11.35 18.84
CA CYS A 174 9.13 11.86 17.53
C CYS A 174 9.75 13.26 17.69
N SER A 175 10.98 13.45 17.23
CA SER A 175 11.67 14.74 17.32
C SER A 175 11.15 15.80 16.34
N ILE A 176 10.26 15.42 15.43
CA ILE A 176 9.64 16.30 14.43
C ILE A 176 8.11 16.30 14.55
N TYR A 177 7.59 16.13 15.78
CA TYR A 177 6.16 15.96 16.07
C TYR A 177 5.24 17.04 15.46
N GLU A 178 5.71 18.28 15.33
CA GLU A 178 4.91 19.36 14.75
C GLU A 178 4.77 19.26 13.21
N VAL A 179 5.75 18.62 12.56
CA VAL A 179 5.85 18.56 11.10
C VAL A 179 5.79 17.13 10.54
N ARG A 180 5.41 16.14 11.36
CA ARG A 180 5.19 14.74 10.93
C ARG A 180 4.32 14.70 9.67
N PRO A 181 4.62 13.76 8.75
CA PRO A 181 3.83 13.57 7.55
C PRO A 181 2.42 13.10 7.90
N GLN A 182 1.52 13.27 6.94
CA GLN A 182 0.11 12.96 7.05
C GLN A 182 -0.10 11.49 7.40
N VAL A 183 0.65 10.55 6.82
CA VAL A 183 0.62 9.13 7.22
C VAL A 183 0.91 8.89 8.71
N CYS A 184 1.74 9.72 9.35
CA CYS A 184 2.00 9.64 10.79
C CYS A 184 0.95 10.40 11.62
N ARG A 185 0.20 11.33 11.02
CA ARG A 185 -0.95 12.02 11.63
C ARG A 185 -2.20 11.15 11.58
N ASP A 186 -2.30 10.36 10.52
CA ASP A 186 -3.39 9.45 10.19
C ASP A 186 -3.18 8.04 10.73
N PHE A 187 -2.11 7.84 11.49
CA PHE A 187 -1.86 6.56 12.13
C PHE A 187 -2.79 6.38 13.34
N ASP A 188 -3.72 5.44 13.20
CA ASP A 188 -4.67 5.12 14.25
C ASP A 188 -3.98 4.67 15.54
N ALA A 189 -4.35 5.35 16.60
CA ALA A 189 -3.96 5.08 17.96
C ALA A 189 -4.36 3.70 18.49
N GLY A 190 -5.36 3.05 17.90
CA GLY A 190 -5.82 1.70 18.25
C GLY A 190 -4.73 0.63 18.11
N TYR A 191 -3.69 0.89 17.32
CA TYR A 191 -2.54 -0.01 17.14
C TYR A 191 -1.46 0.15 18.22
N CYS A 192 -1.58 1.10 19.15
CA CYS A 192 -0.64 1.22 20.25
C CYS A 192 -0.98 0.19 21.34
N GLU A 193 -0.13 -0.84 21.49
CA GLU A 193 -0.33 -1.89 22.50
C GLU A 193 -0.27 -1.34 23.94
N GLU A 194 0.48 -0.26 24.16
CA GLU A 194 0.72 0.36 25.47
C GLU A 194 0.61 1.89 25.39
N ALA A 195 -0.55 2.44 25.77
CA ALA A 195 -0.78 3.87 25.87
C ALA A 195 -0.76 4.36 27.33
N THR A 196 -0.13 5.51 27.59
CA THR A 196 -0.23 6.17 28.91
C THR A 196 -1.55 6.90 29.03
N GLN A 197 -2.18 6.84 30.21
CA GLN A 197 -3.33 7.70 30.56
C GLN A 197 -2.92 9.16 30.87
N LEU A 198 -1.62 9.43 30.94
CA LEU A 198 -1.07 10.73 31.33
C LEU A 198 -0.82 11.59 30.09
N LEU A 199 -1.38 12.81 30.12
CA LEU A 199 -0.90 14.01 29.43
C LEU A 199 -0.12 14.85 30.45
#